data_AF-A0A2M9MEB1-F1
#
_entry.id   AF-A0A2M9MEB1-F1
#
_cell.length_a   1.000
_cell.length_b   1.000
_cell.length_c   1.000
_cell.angle_alpha   90.00
_cell.angle_beta   90.00
_cell.angle_gamma   90.00
#
_symmetry.space_group_name_H-M   'P 1'
#
loop_
_entity.id
_entity.type
_entity.pdbx_description
1 polymer ?
#
loop_
_entity_poly.entity_id
_entity_poly.type
_entity_poly.pdbx_seq_one_letter_code
_entity_poly.pdbx_strand_id
1 'polypeptide(L)'
;MGTALDRRSFLRGAAGLSAAGLLAGIGGGGSAAAAAPTAVSVQDWMSALGDATPVQGLSIPGTHDSGARIGGPWVACQNTSVAEQLASGIRFLDVRCRAIDGVFAIHHGAFYQELMFGDVLNACRDFLRAHPTETVLMRVKQEYSEVSAEDFRRIFDSYLDGKGYRSLFRLDPGLPVLGAARGRVVLLADSDGLGGVRYADPAQFDIQDDYMTEPIGKYPKVEAQFRKAVGQPGKLFVNYVSTAALLPPRSNADRLNPQVKSLLEGAEGSAWRGLGIVPMDFPNEFGMAETLIRHNLAGLGVTLPAHAHT
;
A
#
# COMPACT_ATOMS: atom_id res chain seq x y z
N MET A 1 -26.52 -7.08 51.60
CA MET A 1 -27.73 -7.87 51.94
C MET A 1 -28.91 -7.08 51.38
N GLY A 2 -29.70 -7.49 50.40
CA GLY A 2 -29.98 -8.79 49.79
C GLY A 2 -31.46 -8.74 49.36
N THR A 3 -31.78 -9.36 48.23
CA THR A 3 -33.13 -9.59 47.63
C THR A 3 -33.73 -8.40 46.86
N ALA A 4 -33.88 -8.39 45.53
CA ALA A 4 -34.41 -9.33 44.53
C ALA A 4 -35.92 -9.23 44.28
N LEU A 5 -36.21 -8.99 42.98
CA LEU A 5 -37.45 -8.97 42.19
C LEU A 5 -38.58 -9.92 42.63
N ASP A 6 -39.85 -9.54 42.35
CA ASP A 6 -40.77 -10.49 41.71
C ASP A 6 -41.86 -9.83 40.82
N ARG A 7 -42.35 -10.65 39.88
CA ARG A 7 -43.15 -10.40 38.67
C ARG A 7 -44.59 -10.90 38.84
N ARG A 8 -45.49 -10.31 38.02
CA ARG A 8 -46.70 -10.89 37.36
C ARG A 8 -48.03 -11.08 38.12
N SER A 9 -49.07 -10.44 37.57
CA SER A 9 -50.40 -11.00 37.26
C SER A 9 -51.18 -9.93 36.46
N PHE A 10 -51.45 -10.04 35.15
CA PHE A 10 -52.33 -10.91 34.33
C PHE A 10 -53.82 -10.53 34.35
N LEU A 11 -54.39 -10.35 33.13
CA LEU A 11 -55.80 -10.44 32.63
C LEU A 11 -56.19 -9.19 31.80
N ARG A 12 -56.20 -9.28 30.46
CA ARG A 12 -57.25 -9.80 29.54
C ARG A 12 -58.39 -8.80 29.29
N GLY A 13 -58.48 -8.35 28.04
CA GLY A 13 -59.67 -7.77 27.42
C GLY A 13 -59.54 -7.87 25.90
N ALA A 14 -60.32 -8.76 25.28
CA ALA A 14 -60.38 -9.00 23.84
C ALA A 14 -61.82 -8.76 23.36
N ALA A 15 -61.94 -8.09 22.21
CA ALA A 15 -63.02 -8.12 21.20
C ALA A 15 -62.90 -6.78 20.43
N GLY A 16 -62.65 -6.69 19.12
CA GLY A 16 -63.23 -7.44 18.00
C GLY A 16 -64.11 -6.47 17.21
N LEU A 17 -64.05 -6.52 15.86
CA LEU A 17 -64.73 -5.68 14.81
C LEU A 17 -63.79 -4.62 14.19
N SER A 18 -63.56 -4.49 12.89
CA SER A 18 -64.06 -5.15 11.67
C SER A 18 -63.07 -4.90 10.53
N ALA A 19 -62.91 -5.88 9.64
CA ALA A 19 -62.25 -5.69 8.35
C ALA A 19 -63.28 -5.27 7.29
N ALA A 20 -63.02 -4.19 6.55
CA ALA A 20 -63.27 -4.01 5.11
C ALA A 20 -63.18 -2.52 4.73
N GLY A 21 -62.28 -2.20 3.80
CA GLY A 21 -62.13 -0.86 3.22
C GLY A 21 -60.86 -0.78 2.36
N LEU A 22 -60.94 -1.34 1.15
CA LEU A 22 -59.88 -1.31 0.14
C LEU A 22 -59.81 0.07 -0.55
N LEU A 23 -58.57 0.41 -0.98
CA LEU A 23 -58.17 1.29 -2.10
C LEU A 23 -58.12 2.81 -1.87
N ALA A 24 -56.88 3.34 -1.81
CA ALA A 24 -56.27 4.17 -2.85
C ALA A 24 -55.16 5.06 -2.24
N GLY A 25 -53.91 4.88 -2.69
CA GLY A 25 -52.77 5.67 -2.22
C GLY A 25 -51.43 5.14 -2.70
N ILE A 26 -51.30 4.95 -4.01
CA ILE A 26 -50.00 4.88 -4.70
C ILE A 26 -49.33 6.26 -4.65
N GLY A 27 -48.02 6.28 -4.38
CA GLY A 27 -47.18 7.43 -4.71
C GLY A 27 -46.60 8.17 -3.51
N GLY A 28 -45.67 7.53 -2.81
CA GLY A 28 -44.73 8.18 -1.90
C GLY A 28 -43.35 7.59 -2.11
N GLY A 29 -42.82 7.72 -3.33
CA GLY A 29 -41.44 7.37 -3.63
C GLY A 29 -40.51 8.28 -2.85
N GLY A 30 -40.23 7.90 -1.60
CA GLY A 30 -39.10 8.43 -0.86
C GLY A 30 -37.85 8.03 -1.63
N SER A 31 -37.37 8.93 -2.49
CA SER A 31 -36.01 8.86 -2.99
C SER A 31 -35.14 8.87 -1.74
N ALA A 32 -34.57 7.71 -1.40
CA ALA A 32 -33.51 7.66 -0.43
C ALA A 32 -32.42 8.57 -1.00
N ALA A 33 -32.30 9.78 -0.45
CA ALA A 33 -31.23 10.69 -0.80
C ALA A 33 -29.95 9.90 -0.63
N ALA A 34 -29.24 9.65 -1.73
CA ALA A 34 -27.96 8.97 -1.69
C ALA A 34 -27.09 9.74 -0.71
N ALA A 35 -26.64 9.07 0.36
CA ALA A 35 -25.77 9.68 1.34
C ALA A 35 -24.57 10.29 0.60
N ALA A 36 -24.26 11.55 0.90
CA ALA A 36 -23.11 12.21 0.30
C ALA A 36 -21.87 11.33 0.53
N PRO A 37 -21.02 11.12 -0.49
CA PRO A 37 -19.89 10.23 -0.36
C PRO A 37 -18.95 10.71 0.75
N THR A 38 -18.49 9.78 1.59
CA THR A 38 -17.54 10.09 2.66
C THR A 38 -16.18 10.43 2.02
N ALA A 39 -15.62 11.58 2.35
CA ALA A 39 -14.29 11.95 1.87
C ALA A 39 -13.20 11.32 2.75
N VAL A 40 -12.15 10.75 2.14
CA VAL A 40 -10.93 10.31 2.83
C VAL A 40 -9.73 11.08 2.31
N SER A 41 -8.71 11.25 3.15
CA SER A 41 -7.43 11.85 2.76
C SER A 41 -6.55 10.81 2.04
N VAL A 42 -5.51 11.24 1.33
CA VAL A 42 -4.47 10.30 0.84
C VAL A 42 -3.64 9.70 1.98
N GLN A 43 -3.61 10.34 3.15
CA GLN A 43 -2.90 9.80 4.31
C GLN A 43 -3.67 8.67 4.99
N ASP A 44 -4.99 8.62 4.82
CA ASP A 44 -5.89 7.69 5.50
C ASP A 44 -6.70 6.82 4.53
N TRP A 45 -6.22 6.63 3.29
CA TRP A 45 -7.04 6.01 2.24
C TRP A 45 -7.40 4.55 2.56
N MET A 46 -6.59 3.83 3.33
CA MET A 46 -6.91 2.46 3.74
C MET A 46 -7.99 2.41 4.84
N SER A 47 -8.33 3.53 5.49
CA SER A 47 -9.44 3.61 6.45
C SER A 47 -10.81 3.32 5.82
N ALA A 48 -10.96 3.56 4.51
CA ALA A 48 -12.18 3.28 3.75
C ALA A 48 -12.39 1.78 3.47
N LEU A 49 -11.37 0.94 3.70
CA LEU A 49 -11.39 -0.47 3.34
C LEU A 49 -11.69 -1.32 4.57
N GLY A 50 -12.43 -2.41 4.40
CA GLY A 50 -12.73 -3.35 5.49
C GLY A 50 -11.52 -4.18 5.92
N ASP A 51 -11.48 -4.62 7.17
CA ASP A 51 -10.37 -5.40 7.75
C ASP A 51 -10.15 -6.76 7.08
N ALA A 52 -11.20 -7.35 6.50
CA ALA A 52 -11.13 -8.61 5.78
C ALA A 52 -10.49 -8.48 4.38
N THR A 53 -10.20 -7.27 3.92
CA THR A 53 -9.60 -7.03 2.59
C THR A 53 -8.21 -7.67 2.51
N PRO A 54 -7.96 -8.64 1.61
CA PRO A 54 -6.63 -9.21 1.43
C PRO A 54 -5.66 -8.17 0.88
N VAL A 55 -4.44 -8.05 1.41
CA VAL A 55 -3.49 -7.02 0.91
C VAL A 55 -3.11 -7.23 -0.56
N GLN A 56 -3.12 -8.49 -1.03
CA GLN A 56 -2.88 -8.83 -2.43
C GLN A 56 -4.03 -8.45 -3.38
N GLY A 57 -5.19 -8.06 -2.84
CA GLY A 57 -6.31 -7.53 -3.60
C GLY A 57 -6.28 -6.00 -3.77
N LEU A 58 -5.25 -5.32 -3.27
CA LEU A 58 -5.12 -3.86 -3.32
C LEU A 58 -4.31 -3.40 -4.53
N SER A 59 -4.55 -2.16 -4.95
CA SER A 59 -3.66 -1.38 -5.82
C SER A 59 -2.82 -0.46 -4.93
N ILE A 60 -1.56 -0.81 -4.68
CA ILE A 60 -0.70 -0.19 -3.66
C ILE A 60 0.31 0.73 -4.34
N PRO A 61 0.24 2.06 -4.15
CA PRO A 61 1.28 2.97 -4.61
C PRO A 61 2.61 2.68 -3.91
N GLY A 62 3.68 2.57 -4.68
CA GLY A 62 5.01 2.24 -4.19
C GLY A 62 6.11 3.10 -4.80
N THR A 63 7.24 3.16 -4.13
CA THR A 63 8.45 3.85 -4.59
C THR A 63 9.59 2.85 -4.78
N HIS A 64 10.17 2.84 -5.98
CA HIS A 64 11.42 2.13 -6.25
C HIS A 64 12.58 2.85 -5.56
N ASP A 65 13.49 2.08 -4.95
CA ASP A 65 14.63 2.58 -4.20
C ASP A 65 14.29 3.80 -3.33
N SER A 66 13.40 3.59 -2.35
CA SER A 66 12.63 4.67 -1.71
C SER A 66 13.47 5.72 -1.00
N GLY A 67 14.69 5.37 -0.60
CA GLY A 67 15.63 6.31 0.01
C GLY A 67 16.57 7.00 -0.98
N ALA A 68 16.56 6.61 -2.26
CA ALA A 68 17.52 7.08 -3.24
C ALA A 68 17.23 8.50 -3.75
N ARG A 69 17.71 9.50 -3.01
CA ARG A 69 17.50 10.93 -3.28
C ARG A 69 18.78 11.68 -3.68
N ILE A 70 19.94 11.10 -3.39
CA ILE A 70 21.25 11.74 -3.45
C ILE A 70 22.18 10.94 -4.38
N GLY A 71 23.19 11.59 -4.95
CA GLY A 71 24.16 10.96 -5.87
C GLY A 71 24.01 11.36 -7.34
N GLY A 72 23.11 12.29 -7.65
CA GLY A 72 22.97 12.89 -8.97
C GLY A 72 21.99 12.17 -9.90
N PRO A 73 21.88 12.61 -11.18
CA PRO A 73 20.81 12.19 -12.08
C PRO A 73 20.76 10.70 -12.39
N TRP A 74 21.87 9.98 -12.23
CA TRP A 74 21.99 8.54 -12.51
C TRP A 74 21.67 7.65 -11.30
N VAL A 75 21.44 8.26 -10.14
CA VAL A 75 21.28 7.57 -8.85
C VAL A 75 19.96 7.95 -8.20
N ALA A 76 19.57 9.22 -8.24
CA ALA A 76 18.33 9.65 -7.62
C ALA A 76 17.11 9.03 -8.32
N CYS A 77 16.29 8.33 -7.55
CA CYS A 77 15.01 7.73 -7.93
C CYS A 77 13.82 8.49 -7.33
N GLN A 78 14.05 9.23 -6.25
CA GLN A 78 13.04 9.99 -5.52
C GLN A 78 13.55 11.41 -5.22
N ASN A 79 12.66 12.38 -5.12
CA ASN A 79 12.97 13.72 -4.60
C ASN A 79 12.28 14.03 -3.26
N THR A 80 11.39 13.14 -2.81
CA THR A 80 10.68 13.21 -1.54
C THR A 80 11.32 12.30 -0.48
N SER A 81 11.29 12.73 0.77
CA SER A 81 11.65 11.91 1.93
C SER A 81 10.67 10.76 2.12
N VAL A 82 11.05 9.74 2.89
CA VAL A 82 10.14 8.63 3.25
C VAL A 82 8.88 9.16 3.94
N ALA A 83 8.99 10.18 4.80
CA ALA A 83 7.84 10.78 5.45
C ALA A 83 6.89 11.46 4.45
N GLU A 84 7.42 12.21 3.48
CA GLU A 84 6.62 12.84 2.40
C GLU A 84 6.00 11.80 1.45
N GLN A 85 6.70 10.69 1.18
CA GLN A 85 6.16 9.57 0.42
C GLN A 85 4.93 8.98 1.14
N LEU A 86 5.05 8.67 2.43
CA LEU A 86 3.93 8.15 3.22
C LEU A 86 2.77 9.15 3.29
N ALA A 87 3.07 10.43 3.49
CA ALA A 87 2.09 11.52 3.53
C ALA A 87 1.40 11.78 2.18
N SER A 88 1.98 11.34 1.06
CA SER A 88 1.36 11.41 -0.28
C SER A 88 0.61 10.13 -0.67
N GLY A 89 0.52 9.16 0.24
CA GLY A 89 -0.27 7.94 0.04
C GLY A 89 0.54 6.72 -0.43
N ILE A 90 1.87 6.82 -0.52
CA ILE A 90 2.74 5.66 -0.74
C ILE A 90 2.60 4.69 0.44
N ARG A 91 2.44 3.40 0.13
CA ARG A 91 2.30 2.32 1.12
C ARG A 91 3.20 1.12 0.83
N PHE A 92 4.00 1.17 -0.22
CA PHE A 92 5.11 0.24 -0.45
C PHE A 92 6.44 1.00 -0.53
N LEU A 93 7.43 0.53 0.23
CA LEU A 93 8.79 1.06 0.23
C LEU A 93 9.78 -0.03 -0.18
N ASP A 94 10.53 0.19 -1.26
CA ASP A 94 11.72 -0.59 -1.64
C ASP A 94 12.94 -0.05 -0.88
N VAL A 95 13.30 -0.68 0.24
CA VAL A 95 14.38 -0.23 1.13
C VAL A 95 15.62 -1.09 0.93
N ARG A 96 16.70 -0.45 0.46
CA ARG A 96 17.95 -1.11 0.07
C ARG A 96 19.04 -0.78 1.09
N CYS A 97 19.43 -1.80 1.84
CA CYS A 97 20.33 -1.68 2.98
C CYS A 97 21.72 -2.21 2.63
N ARG A 98 22.73 -1.35 2.74
CA ARG A 98 24.12 -1.78 2.85
C ARG A 98 24.43 -2.16 4.28
N ALA A 99 24.88 -3.39 4.49
CA ALA A 99 25.47 -3.81 5.75
C ALA A 99 26.90 -3.28 5.85
N ILE A 100 27.15 -2.40 6.82
CA ILE A 100 28.47 -1.81 7.08
C ILE A 100 28.61 -1.58 8.58
N ASP A 101 29.72 -2.00 9.16
CA ASP A 101 30.05 -1.81 10.58
C ASP A 101 28.92 -2.17 11.56
N GLY A 102 28.17 -3.24 11.26
CA GLY A 102 27.08 -3.73 12.11
C GLY A 102 25.79 -2.89 12.05
N VAL A 103 25.67 -1.98 11.09
CA VAL A 103 24.46 -1.16 10.86
C VAL A 103 24.01 -1.24 9.40
N PHE A 104 22.80 -0.73 9.15
CA PHE A 104 22.25 -0.56 7.80
C PHE A 104 22.23 0.91 7.39
N ALA A 105 23.02 1.23 6.37
CA ALA A 105 22.97 2.49 5.63
C ALA A 105 22.14 2.29 4.35
N ILE A 106 21.35 3.29 3.96
CA ILE A 106 20.53 3.22 2.75
C ILE A 106 21.37 3.59 1.53
N HIS A 107 21.28 2.76 0.50
CA HIS A 107 22.17 2.78 -0.66
C HIS A 107 21.40 2.54 -1.95
N HIS A 108 21.86 3.18 -3.03
CA HIS A 108 21.56 2.77 -4.40
C HIS A 108 22.88 2.35 -5.05
N GLY A 109 23.13 1.05 -5.16
CA GLY A 109 24.45 0.52 -5.48
C GLY A 109 25.52 1.11 -4.54
N ALA A 110 26.60 1.63 -5.13
CA ALA A 110 27.72 2.19 -4.36
C ALA A 110 27.40 3.48 -3.60
N PHE A 111 26.29 4.15 -3.92
CA PHE A 111 26.02 5.51 -3.48
C PHE A 111 25.23 5.53 -2.18
N TYR A 112 25.89 5.99 -1.10
CA TYR A 112 25.24 6.29 0.16
C TYR A 112 24.24 7.43 0.00
N GLN A 113 23.04 7.24 0.55
CA GLN A 113 21.91 8.16 0.36
C GLN A 113 21.73 9.17 1.50
N GLU A 114 22.75 9.33 2.36
CA GLU A 114 22.68 10.20 3.55
C GLU A 114 21.51 9.84 4.48
N LEU A 115 21.13 8.56 4.51
CA LEU A 115 19.97 8.03 5.20
C LEU A 115 20.33 6.69 5.84
N MET A 116 19.99 6.50 7.11
CA MET A 116 20.18 5.22 7.81
C MET A 116 18.84 4.47 7.89
N PHE A 117 18.90 3.14 8.03
CA PHE A 117 17.67 2.34 8.14
C PHE A 117 16.79 2.77 9.33
N GLY A 118 17.41 3.21 10.43
CA GLY A 118 16.68 3.73 11.60
C GLY A 118 15.80 4.94 11.27
N ASP A 119 16.22 5.80 10.34
CA ASP A 119 15.46 6.98 9.92
C ASP A 119 14.20 6.58 9.15
N VAL A 120 14.33 5.56 8.28
CA VAL A 120 13.19 4.95 7.57
C VAL A 120 12.19 4.35 8.55
N LEU A 121 12.67 3.62 9.57
CA LEU A 121 11.82 3.02 10.60
C LEU A 121 11.13 4.07 11.47
N ASN A 122 11.81 5.16 11.80
CA ASN A 122 11.21 6.29 12.52
C ASN A 122 10.06 6.90 11.70
N ALA A 123 10.29 7.20 10.42
CA ALA A 123 9.25 7.73 9.54
C ALA A 123 8.02 6.80 9.46
N CYS A 124 8.24 5.49 9.31
CA CYS A 124 7.14 4.51 9.29
C CYS A 124 6.40 4.44 10.63
N ARG A 125 7.12 4.40 11.75
CA ARG A 125 6.52 4.35 13.09
C ARG A 125 5.69 5.58 13.39
N ASP A 126 6.20 6.76 13.07
CA ASP A 126 5.52 8.02 13.36
C ASP A 126 4.27 8.16 12.47
N PHE A 127 4.38 7.80 11.19
CA PHE A 127 3.24 7.74 10.28
C PHE A 127 2.16 6.76 10.76
N LEU A 128 2.51 5.51 11.07
CA LEU A 128 1.53 4.48 11.48
C LEU A 128 0.92 4.75 12.87
N ARG A 129 1.59 5.53 13.73
CA ARG A 129 0.99 6.03 14.98
C ARG A 129 -0.03 7.12 14.73
N ALA A 130 0.23 8.02 13.78
CA ALA A 130 -0.71 9.08 13.41
C ALA A 130 -1.89 8.55 12.58
N HIS A 131 -1.66 7.51 11.79
CA HIS A 131 -2.62 6.92 10.84
C HIS A 131 -2.77 5.41 11.12
N PRO A 132 -3.38 5.01 12.26
CA PRO A 132 -3.41 3.61 12.70
C PRO A 132 -4.27 2.71 11.81
N THR A 133 -5.08 3.28 10.92
CA THR A 133 -5.81 2.51 9.91
C THR A 133 -4.91 2.01 8.77
N GLU A 134 -3.73 2.58 8.61
CA GLU A 134 -2.85 2.29 7.48
C GLU A 134 -1.90 1.13 7.80
N THR A 135 -1.29 0.56 6.76
CA THR A 135 -0.16 -0.37 6.85
C THR A 135 0.88 -0.02 5.82
N VAL A 136 2.15 -0.29 6.10
CA VAL A 136 3.24 -0.13 5.11
C VAL A 136 3.79 -1.50 4.74
N LEU A 137 3.95 -1.78 3.46
CA LEU A 137 4.71 -2.92 2.97
C LEU A 137 6.14 -2.46 2.72
N MET A 138 7.12 -3.11 3.34
CA MET A 138 8.52 -2.69 3.22
C MET A 138 9.35 -3.87 2.73
N ARG A 139 9.88 -3.74 1.51
CA ARG A 139 10.94 -4.64 1.04
C ARG A 139 12.24 -4.24 1.70
N VAL A 140 12.90 -5.19 2.35
CA VAL A 140 14.26 -5.01 2.90
C VAL A 140 15.20 -5.92 2.11
N LYS A 141 16.07 -5.29 1.33
CA LYS A 141 17.02 -5.95 0.43
C LYS A 141 18.46 -5.59 0.80
N GLN A 142 19.37 -6.55 0.74
CA GLN A 142 20.80 -6.27 0.83
C GLN A 142 21.31 -5.56 -0.43
N GLU A 143 22.08 -4.49 -0.25
CA GLU A 143 22.59 -3.64 -1.32
C GLU A 143 24.07 -3.31 -1.09
N TYR A 144 24.92 -3.50 -2.10
CA TYR A 144 26.33 -3.08 -2.06
C TYR A 144 27.12 -3.56 -0.82
N SER A 145 26.84 -4.77 -0.38
CA SER A 145 27.60 -5.51 0.62
C SER A 145 27.52 -7.01 0.35
N GLU A 146 28.53 -7.76 0.78
CA GLU A 146 28.65 -9.22 0.56
C GLU A 146 28.58 -10.00 1.88
N VAL A 147 27.99 -9.42 2.93
CA VAL A 147 27.79 -10.13 4.20
C VAL A 147 26.88 -11.34 3.99
N SER A 148 27.08 -12.37 4.80
CA SER A 148 26.22 -13.56 4.79
C SER A 148 24.78 -13.20 5.16
N ALA A 149 23.80 -14.03 4.76
CA ALA A 149 22.42 -13.87 5.19
C ALA A 149 22.28 -13.94 6.73
N GLU A 150 23.11 -14.75 7.39
CA GLU A 150 23.18 -14.81 8.85
C GLU A 150 23.63 -13.49 9.47
N ASP A 151 24.66 -12.85 8.93
CA ASP A 151 25.13 -11.54 9.39
C ASP A 151 24.13 -10.44 9.10
N PHE A 152 23.52 -10.44 7.91
CA PHE A 152 22.48 -9.50 7.55
C PHE A 152 21.29 -9.62 8.51
N ARG A 153 20.84 -10.85 8.80
CA ARG A 153 19.81 -11.12 9.82
C ARG A 153 20.24 -10.64 11.20
N ARG A 154 21.45 -10.93 11.65
CA ARG A 154 21.96 -10.48 12.96
C ARG A 154 21.93 -8.95 13.09
N ILE A 155 22.26 -8.22 12.03
CA ILE A 155 22.15 -6.76 12.01
C ILE A 155 20.67 -6.36 12.09
N PHE A 156 19.78 -6.97 11.31
CA PHE A 156 18.34 -6.69 11.35
C PHE A 156 17.72 -6.97 12.74
N ASP A 157 18.07 -8.08 13.38
CA ASP A 157 17.63 -8.43 14.73
C ASP A 157 18.06 -7.38 15.76
N SER A 158 19.23 -6.75 15.57
CA SER A 158 19.64 -5.61 16.40
C SER A 158 18.68 -4.42 16.29
N TYR A 159 18.05 -4.20 15.13
CA TYR A 159 16.99 -3.20 15.00
C TYR A 159 15.70 -3.66 15.68
N LEU A 160 15.29 -4.91 15.47
CA LEU A 160 14.06 -5.44 16.08
C LEU A 160 14.12 -5.39 17.61
N ASP A 161 15.16 -5.97 18.20
CA ASP A 161 15.23 -6.22 19.63
C ASP A 161 16.15 -5.26 20.36
N GLY A 162 17.33 -4.98 19.80
CA GLY A 162 18.29 -4.06 20.41
C GLY A 162 17.82 -2.60 20.38
N LYS A 163 17.14 -2.19 19.31
CA LYS A 163 16.63 -0.82 19.12
C LYS A 163 15.10 -0.71 19.29
N GLY A 164 14.42 -1.81 19.60
CA GLY A 164 13.00 -1.82 19.98
C GLY A 164 12.00 -1.65 18.83
N TYR A 165 12.37 -2.01 17.59
CA TYR A 165 11.44 -1.94 16.44
C TYR A 165 10.57 -3.19 16.25
N ARG A 166 10.72 -4.25 17.05
CA ARG A 166 9.96 -5.50 16.85
C ARG A 166 8.45 -5.28 16.77
N SER A 167 7.87 -4.42 17.61
CA SER A 167 6.43 -4.16 17.60
C SER A 167 5.94 -3.37 16.39
N LEU A 168 6.85 -2.68 15.67
CA LEU A 168 6.51 -2.00 14.42
C LEU A 168 6.22 -3.01 13.31
N PHE A 169 6.86 -4.18 13.34
CA PHE A 169 6.78 -5.15 12.26
C PHE A 169 5.70 -6.20 12.47
N ARG A 170 5.12 -6.64 11.36
CA ARG A 170 4.51 -7.95 11.21
C ARG A 170 5.50 -8.86 10.50
N LEU A 171 5.90 -9.94 11.18
CA LEU A 171 6.96 -10.86 10.73
C LEU A 171 6.43 -12.25 10.37
N ASP A 172 5.12 -12.43 10.25
CA ASP A 172 4.53 -13.71 9.81
C ASP A 172 4.74 -13.93 8.29
N PRO A 173 4.94 -15.19 7.85
CA PRO A 173 5.30 -15.52 6.46
C PRO A 173 4.15 -15.40 5.45
N GLY A 174 2.90 -15.37 5.91
CA GLY A 174 1.73 -15.27 5.05
C GLY A 174 1.38 -13.82 4.72
N LEU A 175 0.88 -13.58 3.50
CA LEU A 175 0.23 -12.32 3.13
C LEU A 175 -1.00 -12.08 4.04
N PRO A 176 -1.09 -10.94 4.74
CA PRO A 176 -2.19 -10.67 5.67
C PRO A 176 -3.47 -10.19 4.97
N VAL A 177 -4.58 -10.22 5.71
CA VAL A 177 -5.69 -9.29 5.48
C VAL A 177 -5.39 -7.96 6.15
N LEU A 178 -6.00 -6.88 5.67
CA LEU A 178 -5.68 -5.51 6.06
C LEU A 178 -5.75 -5.31 7.57
N GLY A 179 -6.79 -5.84 8.25
CA GLY A 179 -6.95 -5.74 9.70
C GLY A 179 -5.77 -6.30 10.51
N ALA A 180 -5.12 -7.36 10.01
CA ALA A 180 -3.93 -7.93 10.64
C ALA A 180 -2.64 -7.16 10.34
N ALA A 181 -2.67 -6.25 9.36
CA ALA A 181 -1.56 -5.43 8.92
C ALA A 181 -1.59 -4.00 9.50
N ARG A 182 -2.78 -3.49 9.85
CA ARG A 182 -2.96 -2.10 10.31
C ARG A 182 -2.04 -1.74 11.48
N GLY A 183 -1.51 -0.51 11.43
CA GLY A 183 -0.58 0.04 12.40
C GLY A 183 0.82 -0.62 12.38
N ARG A 184 1.11 -1.48 11.39
CA ARG A 184 2.37 -2.21 11.30
C ARG A 184 3.01 -2.09 9.91
N VAL A 185 4.30 -2.40 9.88
CA VAL A 185 5.07 -2.67 8.67
C VAL A 185 4.98 -4.16 8.37
N VAL A 186 4.39 -4.53 7.24
CA VAL A 186 4.47 -5.89 6.69
C VAL A 186 5.83 -6.02 6.03
N LEU A 187 6.72 -6.82 6.64
CA LEU A 187 8.05 -7.06 6.10
C LEU A 187 7.95 -7.96 4.85
N LEU A 188 8.50 -7.49 3.75
CA LEU A 188 8.80 -8.29 2.56
C LEU A 188 10.30 -8.57 2.56
N ALA A 189 10.69 -9.74 3.03
CA ALA A 189 12.08 -10.09 3.25
C ALA A 189 12.75 -10.50 1.93
N ASP A 190 13.75 -9.72 1.51
CA ASP A 190 14.62 -10.01 0.38
C ASP A 190 16.05 -10.31 0.85
N SER A 191 16.12 -11.17 1.86
CA SER A 191 17.30 -11.84 2.40
C SER A 191 16.82 -12.97 3.31
N ASP A 192 17.53 -14.09 3.35
CA ASP A 192 17.09 -15.28 4.08
C ASP A 192 17.06 -15.05 5.60
N GLY A 193 16.02 -15.55 6.26
CA GLY A 193 15.93 -15.59 7.72
C GLY A 193 15.47 -14.31 8.42
N LEU A 194 15.14 -13.23 7.70
CA LEU A 194 14.61 -11.99 8.31
C LEU A 194 13.22 -12.15 8.95
N GLY A 195 12.51 -13.25 8.68
CA GLY A 195 11.08 -13.39 8.93
C GLY A 195 10.25 -12.64 7.89
N GLY A 196 8.98 -12.40 8.18
CA GLY A 196 8.06 -11.73 7.25
C GLY A 196 7.74 -12.57 6.02
N VAL A 197 7.08 -11.94 5.05
CA VAL A 197 6.72 -12.55 3.78
C VAL A 197 7.97 -12.65 2.92
N ARG A 198 8.31 -13.85 2.44
CA ARG A 198 9.48 -14.04 1.57
C ARG A 198 9.24 -13.35 0.22
N TYR A 199 9.98 -12.28 -0.05
CA TYR A 199 9.86 -11.55 -1.30
C TYR A 199 10.21 -12.47 -2.48
N ALA A 200 9.46 -12.33 -3.58
CA ALA A 200 9.60 -13.15 -4.79
C ALA A 200 9.36 -14.66 -4.62
N ASP A 201 8.75 -15.13 -3.52
CA ASP A 201 8.23 -16.50 -3.46
C ASP A 201 7.17 -16.69 -4.56
N PRO A 202 7.37 -17.59 -5.54
CA PRO A 202 6.44 -17.76 -6.66
C PRO A 202 5.05 -18.26 -6.23
N ALA A 203 4.89 -18.81 -5.03
CA ALA A 203 3.59 -19.16 -4.48
C ALA A 203 2.78 -17.93 -4.06
N GLN A 204 3.46 -16.82 -3.69
CA GLN A 204 2.83 -15.61 -3.17
C GLN A 204 2.92 -14.42 -4.14
N PHE A 205 3.92 -14.38 -5.02
CA PHE A 205 4.24 -13.22 -5.86
C PHE A 205 4.19 -13.52 -7.36
N ASP A 206 3.91 -12.46 -8.11
CA ASP A 206 4.12 -12.38 -9.56
C ASP A 206 4.73 -11.01 -9.90
N ILE A 207 5.98 -11.00 -10.37
CA ILE A 207 6.80 -9.78 -10.43
C ILE A 207 7.21 -9.48 -11.87
N GLN A 208 6.94 -8.25 -12.31
CA GLN A 208 7.55 -7.65 -13.48
C GLN A 208 8.60 -6.65 -13.02
N ASP A 209 9.87 -6.96 -13.25
CA ASP A 209 11.02 -6.10 -12.87
C ASP A 209 12.10 -6.10 -13.98
N ASP A 210 11.68 -5.93 -15.24
CA ASP A 210 12.63 -5.79 -16.34
C ASP A 210 13.25 -4.37 -16.33
N TYR A 211 14.19 -4.16 -15.42
CA TYR A 211 14.77 -2.85 -15.11
C TYR A 211 15.78 -2.35 -16.15
N MET A 212 16.11 -3.14 -17.18
CA MET A 212 17.04 -2.73 -18.25
C MET A 212 16.34 -2.42 -19.57
N THR A 213 15.02 -2.61 -19.66
CA THR A 213 14.26 -2.26 -20.86
C THR A 213 13.96 -0.76 -20.90
N GLU A 214 14.29 -0.10 -22.00
CA GLU A 214 13.95 1.32 -22.23
C GLU A 214 12.43 1.58 -22.17
N PRO A 215 12.00 2.82 -21.87
CA PRO A 215 10.59 3.18 -21.69
C PRO A 215 9.61 2.62 -22.73
N ILE A 216 9.94 2.70 -24.03
CA ILE A 216 9.06 2.21 -25.11
C ILE A 216 8.82 0.70 -25.00
N GLY A 217 9.86 -0.08 -24.69
CA GLY A 217 9.74 -1.53 -24.52
C GLY A 217 9.23 -1.93 -23.13
N LYS A 218 9.41 -1.06 -22.13
CA LYS A 218 8.99 -1.30 -20.74
C LYS A 218 7.48 -1.13 -20.58
N TYR A 219 6.90 -0.11 -21.20
CA TYR A 219 5.46 0.17 -21.15
C TYR A 219 4.57 -1.06 -21.43
N PRO A 220 4.73 -1.82 -22.54
CA PRO A 220 3.89 -2.98 -22.80
C PRO A 220 4.04 -4.10 -21.75
N LYS A 221 5.21 -4.21 -21.09
CA LYS A 221 5.41 -5.16 -19.98
C LYS A 221 4.66 -4.71 -18.74
N VAL A 222 4.66 -3.41 -18.46
CA VAL A 222 3.87 -2.81 -17.37
C VAL A 222 2.37 -3.01 -17.61
N GLU A 223 1.88 -2.74 -18.82
CA GLU A 223 0.47 -2.97 -19.17
C GLU A 223 0.09 -4.44 -19.05
N ALA A 224 0.91 -5.36 -19.60
CA ALA A 224 0.67 -6.79 -19.53
C ALA A 224 0.58 -7.28 -18.08
N GLN A 225 1.43 -6.78 -17.19
CA GLN A 225 1.41 -7.17 -15.78
C GLN A 225 0.14 -6.68 -15.08
N PHE A 226 -0.38 -5.49 -15.39
CA PHE A 226 -1.68 -5.04 -14.88
C PHE A 226 -2.83 -5.91 -15.37
N ARG A 227 -2.87 -6.22 -16.66
CA ARG A 227 -3.88 -7.13 -17.24
C ARG A 227 -3.82 -8.51 -16.59
N LYS A 228 -2.61 -9.01 -16.32
CA LYS A 228 -2.41 -10.28 -15.62
C LYS A 228 -2.90 -10.22 -14.18
N ALA A 229 -2.61 -9.15 -13.45
CA ALA A 229 -3.10 -8.94 -12.08
C ALA A 229 -4.63 -8.99 -12.00
N VAL A 230 -5.30 -8.30 -12.93
CA VAL A 230 -6.76 -8.28 -13.03
C VAL A 230 -7.33 -9.64 -13.42
N GLY A 231 -6.70 -10.33 -14.39
CA GLY A 231 -7.20 -11.60 -14.92
C GLY A 231 -6.86 -12.84 -14.09
N GLN A 232 -5.86 -12.76 -13.21
CA GLN A 232 -5.35 -13.91 -12.43
C GLN A 232 -5.13 -13.52 -10.95
N PRO A 233 -6.18 -13.08 -10.23
CA PRO A 233 -6.04 -12.66 -8.84
C PRO A 233 -5.62 -13.83 -7.94
N GLY A 234 -4.99 -13.51 -6.80
CA GLY A 234 -4.63 -14.48 -5.76
C GLY A 234 -3.17 -14.38 -5.31
N LYS A 235 -2.28 -13.89 -6.17
CA LYS A 235 -0.91 -13.51 -5.83
C LYS A 235 -0.83 -12.01 -5.53
N LEU A 236 0.20 -11.62 -4.78
CA LEU A 236 0.62 -10.23 -4.67
C LEU A 236 1.44 -9.88 -5.91
N PHE A 237 0.80 -9.19 -6.86
CA PHE A 237 1.48 -8.68 -8.04
C PHE A 237 2.41 -7.52 -7.66
N VAL A 238 3.58 -7.47 -8.30
CA VAL A 238 4.49 -6.32 -8.23
C VAL A 238 4.84 -5.90 -9.65
N ASN A 239 4.57 -4.66 -9.99
CA ASN A 239 4.76 -4.13 -11.33
C ASN A 239 5.66 -2.89 -11.29
N TYR A 240 6.97 -3.10 -11.41
CA TYR A 240 7.94 -2.00 -11.44
C TYR A 240 7.72 -1.17 -12.71
N VAL A 241 7.27 0.06 -12.52
CA VAL A 241 7.23 1.08 -13.56
C VAL A 241 8.62 1.68 -13.74
N SER A 242 9.43 1.73 -12.67
CA SER A 242 10.82 2.15 -12.76
C SER A 242 11.63 1.29 -13.75
N THR A 243 12.65 1.91 -14.32
CA THR A 243 13.63 1.26 -15.18
C THR A 243 14.93 2.07 -15.14
N ALA A 244 16.06 1.38 -15.16
CA ALA A 244 17.37 2.00 -15.33
C ALA A 244 17.63 2.23 -16.82
N ALA A 245 17.56 1.17 -17.63
CA ALA A 245 17.77 1.23 -19.09
C ALA A 245 18.99 2.05 -19.55
N LEU A 246 20.05 2.11 -18.73
CA LEU A 246 21.22 2.99 -18.94
C LEU A 246 20.84 4.45 -19.22
N LEU A 247 19.77 4.94 -18.61
CA LEU A 247 19.30 6.32 -18.64
C LEU A 247 19.12 6.86 -17.20
N PRO A 248 19.15 8.19 -16.99
CA PRO A 248 18.81 8.79 -15.71
C PRO A 248 17.39 8.35 -15.26
N PRO A 249 17.16 7.88 -14.02
CA PRO A 249 15.83 7.44 -13.58
C PRO A 249 14.74 8.50 -13.80
N ARG A 250 15.06 9.78 -13.61
CA ARG A 250 14.13 10.88 -13.90
C ARG A 250 13.70 10.91 -15.38
N SER A 251 14.64 10.69 -16.29
CA SER A 251 14.35 10.65 -17.74
C SER A 251 13.44 9.48 -18.12
N ASN A 252 13.55 8.36 -17.42
CA ASN A 252 12.66 7.21 -17.61
C ASN A 252 11.28 7.48 -17.03
N ALA A 253 11.21 8.02 -15.79
CA ALA A 253 9.98 8.38 -15.11
C ALA A 253 9.14 9.40 -15.91
N ASP A 254 9.78 10.44 -16.46
CA ASP A 254 9.13 11.47 -17.28
C ASP A 254 8.47 10.89 -18.56
N ARG A 255 8.93 9.73 -19.03
CA ARG A 255 8.37 9.03 -20.20
C ARG A 255 7.34 7.97 -19.83
N LEU A 256 7.55 7.24 -18.74
CA LEU A 256 6.70 6.12 -18.34
C LEU A 256 5.52 6.55 -17.47
N ASN A 257 5.72 7.37 -16.44
CA ASN A 257 4.66 7.69 -15.47
C ASN A 257 3.44 8.32 -16.14
N PRO A 258 3.54 9.30 -17.06
CA PRO A 258 2.37 9.85 -17.76
C PRO A 258 1.61 8.81 -18.60
N GLN A 259 2.33 7.90 -19.27
CA GLN A 259 1.71 6.86 -20.09
C GLN A 259 0.97 5.85 -19.21
N VAL A 260 1.60 5.41 -18.11
CA VAL A 260 0.99 4.50 -17.14
C VAL A 260 -0.21 5.16 -16.47
N LYS A 261 -0.13 6.44 -16.11
CA LYS A 261 -1.27 7.20 -15.60
C LYS A 261 -2.42 7.22 -16.59
N SER A 262 -2.15 7.56 -17.85
CA SER A 262 -3.16 7.57 -18.90
C SER A 262 -3.80 6.20 -19.13
N LEU A 263 -3.04 5.11 -18.99
CA LEU A 263 -3.56 3.75 -19.04
C LEU A 263 -4.53 3.50 -17.87
N LEU A 264 -4.12 3.82 -16.65
CA LEU A 264 -4.89 3.60 -15.43
C LEU A 264 -6.16 4.46 -15.37
N GLU A 265 -6.11 5.70 -15.87
CA GLU A 265 -7.27 6.61 -15.94
C GLU A 265 -8.14 6.38 -17.19
N GLY A 266 -7.67 5.55 -18.13
CA GLY A 266 -8.36 5.24 -19.37
C GLY A 266 -9.69 4.49 -19.16
N ALA A 267 -10.46 4.38 -20.25
CA ALA A 267 -11.79 3.78 -20.23
C ALA A 267 -11.79 2.34 -19.69
N GLU A 268 -10.76 1.55 -20.01
CA GLU A 268 -10.59 0.21 -19.47
C GLU A 268 -9.93 0.22 -18.09
N GLY A 269 -8.79 0.92 -17.97
CA GLY A 269 -7.96 0.91 -16.77
C GLY A 269 -8.69 1.38 -15.52
N SER A 270 -9.56 2.39 -15.63
CA SER A 270 -10.30 2.94 -14.51
C SER A 270 -11.23 1.93 -13.82
N ALA A 271 -11.61 0.85 -14.53
CA ALA A 271 -12.39 -0.25 -13.98
C ALA A 271 -11.53 -1.33 -13.28
N TRP A 272 -10.21 -1.34 -13.48
CA TRP A 272 -9.32 -2.35 -12.90
C TRP A 272 -9.19 -2.22 -11.39
N ARG A 273 -9.10 -3.36 -10.71
CA ARG A 273 -8.95 -3.52 -9.25
C ARG A 273 -7.86 -4.54 -8.98
N GLY A 274 -7.24 -4.48 -7.80
CA GLY A 274 -6.24 -5.46 -7.38
C GLY A 274 -4.99 -5.45 -8.26
N LEU A 275 -4.47 -4.26 -8.58
CA LEU A 275 -3.30 -4.10 -9.44
C LEU A 275 -1.98 -4.53 -8.77
N GLY A 276 -2.01 -4.82 -7.46
CA GLY A 276 -0.84 -5.14 -6.67
C GLY A 276 0.00 -3.92 -6.32
N ILE A 277 1.26 -4.14 -5.99
CA ILE A 277 2.23 -3.09 -5.71
C ILE A 277 2.74 -2.49 -7.02
N VAL A 278 2.81 -1.16 -7.08
CA VAL A 278 3.33 -0.43 -8.25
C VAL A 278 4.51 0.45 -7.81
N PRO A 279 5.75 -0.06 -7.81
CA PRO A 279 6.93 0.74 -7.50
C PRO A 279 7.28 1.68 -8.67
N MET A 280 7.48 2.96 -8.36
CA MET A 280 7.73 4.02 -9.33
C MET A 280 8.91 4.89 -8.91
N ASP A 281 9.59 5.49 -9.89
CA ASP A 281 10.51 6.61 -9.67
C ASP A 281 9.71 7.92 -9.77
N PHE A 282 9.96 8.87 -8.87
CA PHE A 282 9.33 10.21 -8.83
C PHE A 282 7.78 10.24 -8.98
N PRO A 283 7.00 9.42 -8.26
CA PRO A 283 5.55 9.35 -8.46
C PRO A 283 4.79 10.65 -8.11
N ASN A 284 5.35 11.48 -7.22
CA ASN A 284 4.79 12.76 -6.80
C ASN A 284 4.69 13.79 -7.94
N GLU A 285 5.55 13.70 -8.94
CA GLU A 285 5.59 14.63 -10.07
C GLU A 285 4.39 14.46 -11.02
N PHE A 286 3.65 13.36 -10.89
CA PHE A 286 2.60 12.96 -11.83
C PHE A 286 1.25 12.65 -11.16
N GLY A 287 1.17 12.73 -9.82
CA GLY A 287 -0.02 12.33 -9.07
C GLY A 287 -0.35 10.84 -9.22
N MET A 288 0.70 10.00 -9.27
CA MET A 288 0.52 8.55 -9.45
C MET A 288 -0.10 7.89 -8.22
N ALA A 289 0.22 8.38 -7.03
CA ALA A 289 -0.31 7.82 -5.79
C ALA A 289 -1.84 7.98 -5.74
N GLU A 290 -2.37 9.18 -5.98
CA GLU A 290 -3.83 9.40 -6.00
C GLU A 290 -4.51 8.59 -7.09
N THR A 291 -3.87 8.46 -8.26
CA THR A 291 -4.36 7.65 -9.37
C THR A 291 -4.59 6.21 -8.92
N LEU A 292 -3.56 5.57 -8.35
CA LEU A 292 -3.62 4.19 -7.87
C LEU A 292 -4.59 4.01 -6.69
N ILE A 293 -4.65 4.97 -5.76
CA ILE A 293 -5.57 4.94 -4.61
C ILE A 293 -7.02 4.87 -5.08
N ARG A 294 -7.41 5.60 -6.13
CA ARG A 294 -8.80 5.58 -6.66
C ARG A 294 -9.25 4.19 -7.10
N HIS A 295 -8.35 3.33 -7.55
CA HIS A 295 -8.70 1.94 -7.88
C HIS A 295 -9.12 1.13 -6.65
N ASN A 296 -8.80 1.54 -5.43
CA ASN A 296 -9.29 0.87 -4.23
C ASN A 296 -10.64 1.42 -3.75
N LEU A 297 -10.92 2.70 -4.02
CA LEU A 297 -12.08 3.42 -3.49
C LEU A 297 -13.31 3.34 -4.40
N ALA A 298 -13.10 3.05 -5.68
CA ALA A 298 -14.16 3.09 -6.67
C ALA A 298 -15.23 2.03 -6.40
N GLY A 299 -16.48 2.48 -6.26
CA GLY A 299 -17.63 1.66 -5.88
C GLY A 299 -17.97 1.67 -4.39
N LEU A 300 -17.13 2.27 -3.53
CA LEU A 300 -17.35 2.33 -2.08
C LEU A 300 -18.17 3.54 -1.61
N GLY A 301 -18.59 4.42 -2.52
CA GLY A 301 -19.23 5.69 -2.14
C GLY A 301 -18.29 6.61 -1.35
N VAL A 302 -16.98 6.47 -1.57
CA VAL A 302 -15.92 7.28 -0.94
C VAL A 302 -15.25 8.13 -2.00
N THR A 303 -14.96 9.38 -1.68
CA THR A 303 -14.21 10.28 -2.56
C THR A 303 -12.83 10.58 -1.99
N LEU A 304 -11.86 10.73 -2.90
CA LEU A 304 -10.54 11.26 -2.60
C LEU A 304 -10.51 12.71 -3.13
N PRO A 305 -10.57 13.73 -2.26
CA PRO A 305 -10.51 15.12 -2.69
C PRO A 305 -9.24 15.37 -3.50
N ALA A 306 -9.32 16.23 -4.52
CA ALA A 306 -8.12 16.69 -5.20
C ALA A 306 -7.23 17.43 -4.19
N HIS A 307 -5.94 17.09 -4.15
CA HIS A 307 -4.98 17.90 -3.43
C HIS A 307 -4.97 19.31 -4.04
N ALA A 308 -5.18 20.33 -3.22
CA ALA A 308 -4.86 21.69 -3.63
C ALA A 308 -3.35 21.74 -3.85
N HIS A 309 -2.91 21.93 -5.09
CA HIS A 309 -1.52 22.25 -5.39
C HIS A 309 -1.21 23.58 -4.70
N THR A 310 -0.44 23.54 -3.61
CA THR A 310 0.19 24.72 -3.00
C THR A 310 1.61 24.84 -3.51
#